data_AF-A0A4Q3AVB0-F1
#
_entry.id   AF-A0A4Q3AVB0-F1
#
_cell.length_a   1.000
_cell.length_b   1.000
_cell.length_c   1.000
_cell.angle_alpha   90.00
_cell.angle_beta   90.00
_cell.angle_gamma   90.00
#
_symmetry.space_group_name_H-M   'P 1'
#
loop_
_entity.id
_entity.type
_entity.pdbx_description
1 polymer ?
#
loop_
_entity_poly.entity_id
_entity_poly.type
_entity_poly.pdbx_seq_one_letter_code
_entity_poly.pdbx_strand_id
1 'polypeptide(L)'
;MPVILFLVSTGDFNVAQLSTGELQAPVNEIIIVLNFATIVTAHFLFSSAFSSTISKKAELNNQLKKALAEAEWLAESKTEFLSTMSHELRTPLNSVLGITELLQKDAASTEETEKLEILKYAAENLRALINDTLDFNKLESGKLALETISVNLADNVKKVVSALNFQVQEKNISLILDMDETLNGKRVLTDPTRLSQILNNLVGNAIKFTQQGMVAIQLQTLSADAENIQIRFAVKDTGIGIGVEQQELIFEPFVQASDSTTRRFGGTGLGLAIVKQLLIMFSSSIQVNSTPGEGSVFYFDISFRLDTENQTEINEEIQGAHDLSGLRILVADDNAMNRLLLAKIFDKWNNKPVFVFNGQEAVEKLQQHDFEVILMDVHMPEMD
;
A
#
# COMPACT_ATOMS: atom_id res chain seq x y z
N MET A 1 46.89 -39.00 26.01
CA MET A 1 46.42 -40.37 26.32
C MET A 1 47.53 -41.32 26.77
N PRO A 2 48.70 -41.45 26.12
CA PRO A 2 49.67 -42.48 26.48
C PRO A 2 50.42 -42.24 27.80
N VAL A 3 50.66 -40.98 28.20
CA VAL A 3 51.23 -40.64 29.51
C VAL A 3 50.29 -41.03 30.65
N ILE A 4 48.98 -40.83 30.48
CA ILE A 4 47.96 -41.22 31.46
C ILE A 4 47.85 -42.75 31.54
N LEU A 5 47.90 -43.45 30.39
CA LEU A 5 47.89 -44.92 30.36
C LEU A 5 49.16 -45.54 30.98
N PHE A 6 50.34 -44.93 30.77
CA PHE A 6 51.58 -45.37 31.42
C PHE A 6 51.55 -45.10 32.93
N LEU A 7 51.11 -43.92 33.37
CA LEU A 7 50.99 -43.55 34.79
C LEU A 7 49.94 -44.38 35.54
N VAL A 8 48.82 -44.73 34.88
CA VAL A 8 47.80 -45.62 35.44
C VAL A 8 48.29 -47.07 35.48
N SER A 9 49.10 -47.51 34.50
CA SER A 9 49.71 -48.84 34.51
C SER A 9 50.77 -49.01 35.60
N THR A 10 51.44 -47.94 36.02
CA THR A 10 52.49 -48.00 37.06
C THR A 10 51.97 -47.70 38.48
N GLY A 11 50.68 -47.36 38.63
CA GLY A 11 50.02 -47.25 39.94
C GLY A 11 50.31 -45.99 40.76
N ASP A 12 51.18 -45.09 40.29
CA ASP A 12 51.57 -43.88 41.02
C ASP A 12 50.78 -42.65 40.56
N PHE A 13 49.66 -42.40 41.22
CA PHE A 13 48.89 -41.17 41.08
C PHE A 13 49.20 -40.23 42.25
N ASN A 14 50.37 -39.57 42.22
CA ASN A 14 50.71 -38.49 43.15
C ASN A 14 51.34 -37.30 42.41
N VAL A 15 50.53 -36.28 42.14
CA VAL A 15 50.89 -35.10 41.31
C VAL A 15 51.84 -34.12 42.04
N ALA A 16 52.26 -34.41 43.29
CA ALA A 16 53.08 -33.51 44.12
C ALA A 16 54.56 -33.92 44.30
N GLN A 17 55.03 -35.04 43.71
CA GLN A 17 56.41 -35.53 43.87
C GLN A 17 57.08 -35.90 42.53
N LEU A 18 56.96 -35.05 41.51
CA LEU A 18 57.81 -35.16 40.31
C LEU A 18 59.18 -34.51 40.58
N SER A 19 60.03 -35.17 41.36
CA SER A 19 61.48 -34.89 41.37
C SER A 19 62.07 -35.39 40.05
N THR A 20 62.85 -34.55 39.37
CA THR A 20 63.45 -34.75 38.04
C THR A 20 64.59 -35.80 38.00
N GLY A 21 64.56 -36.83 38.84
CA GLY A 21 65.55 -37.89 38.89
C GLY A 21 64.88 -39.25 38.93
N GLU A 22 65.33 -40.17 38.07
CA GLU A 22 64.98 -41.61 38.00
C GLU A 22 63.87 -42.05 37.03
N LEU A 23 63.82 -41.46 35.84
CA LEU A 23 63.42 -42.21 34.64
C LEU A 23 64.68 -42.47 33.82
N GLN A 24 64.94 -43.75 33.49
CA GLN A 24 66.06 -44.11 32.61
C GLN A 24 65.96 -43.29 31.31
N ALA A 25 67.05 -42.63 30.91
CA ALA A 25 67.14 -41.78 29.72
C ALA A 25 66.31 -42.23 28.50
N PRO A 26 66.29 -43.52 28.09
CA PRO A 26 65.49 -43.97 26.96
C PRO A 26 63.97 -43.82 27.13
N VAL A 27 63.42 -43.92 28.36
CA VAL A 27 61.97 -43.82 28.59
C VAL A 27 61.47 -42.39 28.43
N ASN A 28 62.23 -41.40 28.90
CA ASN A 28 61.90 -39.99 28.74
C ASN A 28 61.91 -39.55 27.28
N GLU A 29 62.89 -40.03 26.50
CA GLU A 29 62.95 -39.76 25.06
C GLU A 29 61.72 -40.33 24.32
N ILE A 30 61.29 -41.54 24.67
CA ILE A 30 60.08 -42.16 24.08
C ILE A 30 58.82 -41.34 24.40
N ILE A 31 58.66 -40.88 25.64
CA ILE A 31 57.50 -40.06 26.05
C ILE A 31 57.47 -38.72 25.31
N ILE A 32 58.63 -38.06 25.16
CA ILE A 32 58.73 -36.80 24.43
C ILE A 32 58.34 -37.00 22.95
N VAL A 33 58.88 -38.04 22.31
CA VAL A 33 58.55 -38.36 20.90
C VAL A 33 57.06 -38.65 20.74
N LEU A 34 56.46 -39.39 21.67
CA LEU A 34 55.05 -39.74 21.60
C LEU A 34 54.12 -38.56 21.85
N ASN A 35 54.46 -37.66 22.79
CA ASN A 35 53.73 -36.41 23.00
C ASN A 35 53.86 -35.49 21.79
N PHE A 36 55.05 -35.36 21.21
CA PHE A 36 55.28 -34.58 20.00
C PHE A 36 54.46 -35.12 18.83
N ALA A 37 54.48 -36.44 18.60
CA ALA A 37 53.65 -37.09 17.58
C ALA A 37 52.15 -36.83 17.81
N THR A 38 51.68 -36.93 19.06
CA THR A 38 50.27 -36.66 19.41
C THR A 38 49.87 -35.21 19.11
N ILE A 39 50.73 -34.24 19.44
CA ILE A 39 50.49 -32.81 19.17
C ILE A 39 50.44 -32.55 17.66
N VAL A 40 51.39 -33.11 16.91
CA VAL A 40 51.43 -32.97 15.44
C VAL A 40 50.17 -33.57 14.81
N THR A 41 49.76 -34.78 15.23
CA THR A 41 48.53 -35.41 14.72
C THR A 41 47.29 -34.61 15.10
N ALA A 42 47.19 -34.14 16.35
CA ALA A 42 46.06 -33.33 16.79
C ALA A 42 45.97 -31.99 16.02
N HIS A 43 47.11 -31.33 15.78
CA HIS A 43 47.16 -30.10 15.00
C HIS A 43 46.81 -30.33 13.53
N PHE A 44 47.28 -31.42 12.94
CA PHE A 44 46.94 -31.81 11.57
C PHE A 44 45.43 -32.10 11.43
N LEU A 45 44.87 -32.90 12.34
CA LEU A 45 43.43 -33.21 12.34
C LEU A 45 42.59 -31.95 12.56
N PHE A 46 42.99 -31.09 13.50
CA PHE A 46 42.30 -29.82 13.74
C PHE A 46 42.36 -28.89 12.53
N SER A 47 43.55 -28.69 11.94
CA SER A 47 43.73 -27.83 10.77
C SER A 47 42.95 -28.34 9.55
N SER A 48 42.93 -29.67 9.34
CA SER A 48 42.14 -30.31 8.30
C SER A 48 40.64 -30.12 8.51
N ALA A 49 40.14 -30.40 9.72
CA ALA A 49 38.72 -30.23 10.06
C ALA A 49 38.29 -28.76 9.99
N PHE A 50 39.12 -27.84 10.46
CA PHE A 50 38.87 -26.40 10.42
C PHE A 50 38.83 -25.88 8.97
N SER A 51 39.80 -26.26 8.14
CA SER A 51 39.83 -25.90 6.72
C SER A 51 38.63 -26.46 5.97
N SER A 52 38.25 -27.72 6.25
CA SER A 52 37.04 -28.33 5.68
C SER A 52 35.77 -27.57 6.08
N THR A 53 35.66 -27.17 7.35
CA THR A 53 34.51 -26.41 7.86
C THR A 53 34.42 -25.02 7.22
N ILE A 54 35.53 -24.31 7.08
CA ILE A 54 35.58 -23.00 6.40
C ILE A 54 35.16 -23.15 4.95
N SER A 55 35.72 -24.12 4.23
CA SER A 55 35.36 -24.38 2.83
C SER A 55 33.88 -24.74 2.68
N LYS A 56 33.34 -25.58 3.58
CA LYS A 56 31.93 -25.95 3.55
C LYS A 56 31.00 -24.76 3.83
N LYS A 57 31.36 -23.91 4.80
CA LYS A 57 30.64 -22.66 5.08
C LYS A 57 30.68 -21.70 3.90
N ALA A 58 31.84 -21.55 3.26
CA ALA A 58 31.99 -20.69 2.08
C ALA A 58 31.13 -21.20 0.91
N GLU A 59 31.12 -22.51 0.68
CA GLU A 59 30.28 -23.14 -0.34
C GLU A 59 28.78 -22.95 -0.05
N LEU A 60 28.33 -23.21 1.18
CA LEU A 60 26.93 -22.96 1.57
C LEU A 60 26.54 -21.49 1.41
N ASN A 61 27.41 -20.55 1.79
CA ASN A 61 27.15 -19.13 1.61
C ASN A 61 27.03 -18.75 0.13
N ASN A 62 27.84 -19.37 -0.74
CA ASN A 62 27.77 -19.12 -2.18
C ASN A 62 26.48 -19.71 -2.78
N GLN A 63 26.11 -20.92 -2.37
CA GLN A 63 24.84 -21.56 -2.75
C GLN A 63 23.64 -20.72 -2.29
N LEU A 64 23.66 -20.22 -1.05
CA LEU A 64 22.63 -19.34 -0.52
C LEU A 64 22.53 -18.05 -1.32
N LYS A 65 23.66 -17.39 -1.64
CA LYS A 65 23.67 -16.18 -2.46
C LYS A 65 23.08 -16.42 -3.86
N LYS A 66 23.43 -17.53 -4.50
CA LYS A 66 22.87 -17.91 -5.81
C LYS A 66 21.38 -18.16 -5.73
N ALA A 67 20.92 -18.94 -4.75
CA ALA A 67 19.50 -19.21 -4.53
C ALA A 67 18.71 -17.94 -4.23
N LEU A 68 19.27 -17.01 -3.45
CA LEU A 68 18.63 -15.73 -3.14
C LEU A 68 18.50 -14.85 -4.40
N ALA A 69 19.57 -14.73 -5.19
CA ALA A 69 19.54 -13.97 -6.44
C ALA A 69 18.56 -14.58 -7.47
N GLU A 70 18.49 -15.91 -7.55
CA GLU A 70 17.53 -16.61 -8.41
C GLU A 70 16.09 -16.38 -7.94
N ALA A 71 15.84 -16.43 -6.63
CA ALA A 71 14.54 -16.13 -6.05
C ALA A 71 14.11 -14.67 -6.28
N GLU A 72 15.03 -13.72 -6.11
CA GLU A 72 14.79 -12.29 -6.39
C GLU A 72 14.48 -12.05 -7.87
N TRP A 73 15.26 -12.63 -8.78
CA TRP A 73 15.01 -12.54 -10.22
C TRP A 73 13.65 -13.12 -10.62
N LEU A 74 13.28 -14.27 -10.04
CA LEU A 74 12.01 -14.93 -10.31
C LEU A 74 10.82 -14.10 -9.80
N ALA A 75 10.96 -13.48 -8.62
CA ALA A 75 9.97 -12.57 -8.06
C ALA A 75 9.81 -11.29 -8.92
N GLU A 76 10.94 -10.73 -9.37
CA GLU A 76 10.96 -9.58 -10.28
C GLU A 76 10.28 -9.89 -11.62
N SER A 77 10.66 -11.01 -12.25
CA SER A 77 10.08 -11.42 -13.53
C SER A 77 8.58 -11.72 -13.42
N LYS A 78 8.13 -12.34 -12.32
CA LYS A 78 6.70 -12.55 -12.04
C LYS A 78 5.94 -11.22 -11.95
N THR A 79 6.51 -10.23 -11.27
CA THR A 79 5.90 -8.89 -11.10
C THR A 79 5.81 -8.15 -12.43
N GLU A 80 6.89 -8.18 -13.22
CA GLU A 80 6.95 -7.56 -14.55
C GLU A 80 5.95 -8.21 -15.52
N PHE A 81 5.89 -9.54 -15.56
CA PHE A 81 4.94 -10.29 -16.38
C PHE A 81 3.50 -9.90 -16.08
N LEU A 82 3.15 -9.84 -14.79
CA LEU A 82 1.80 -9.44 -14.38
C LEU A 82 1.53 -7.99 -14.79
N SER A 83 2.45 -7.06 -14.55
CA SER A 83 2.30 -5.64 -14.92
C SER A 83 2.03 -5.47 -16.42
N THR A 84 2.78 -6.16 -17.27
CA THR A 84 2.58 -6.15 -18.72
C THR A 84 1.24 -6.77 -19.10
N MET A 85 0.91 -7.94 -18.56
CA MET A 85 -0.37 -8.61 -18.83
C MET A 85 -1.58 -7.76 -18.42
N SER A 86 -1.50 -7.02 -17.32
CA SER A 86 -2.56 -6.10 -16.92
C SER A 86 -2.77 -4.97 -17.93
N HIS A 87 -1.69 -4.39 -18.46
CA HIS A 87 -1.79 -3.36 -19.51
C HIS A 87 -2.43 -3.95 -20.79
N GLU A 88 -2.01 -5.14 -21.18
CA GLU A 88 -2.55 -5.88 -22.32
C GLU A 88 -4.00 -6.34 -22.13
N LEU A 89 -4.44 -6.59 -20.89
CA LEU A 89 -5.83 -6.91 -20.56
C LEU A 89 -6.70 -5.66 -20.42
N ARG A 90 -6.14 -4.53 -19.95
CA ARG A 90 -6.86 -3.26 -19.78
C ARG A 90 -7.31 -2.68 -21.12
N THR A 91 -6.47 -2.78 -22.14
CA THR A 91 -6.75 -2.27 -23.48
C THR A 91 -8.01 -2.86 -24.13
N PRO A 92 -8.16 -4.20 -24.28
CA PRO A 92 -9.37 -4.78 -24.84
C PRO A 92 -10.58 -4.57 -23.93
N LEU A 93 -10.39 -4.51 -22.61
CA LEU A 93 -11.45 -4.26 -21.66
C LEU A 93 -12.02 -2.85 -21.77
N ASN A 94 -11.16 -1.84 -21.94
CA ASN A 94 -11.57 -0.46 -22.20
C ASN A 94 -12.30 -0.34 -23.54
N SER A 95 -11.90 -1.12 -24.56
CA SER A 95 -12.63 -1.20 -25.84
C SER A 95 -14.02 -1.81 -25.67
N VAL A 96 -14.15 -2.89 -24.90
CA VAL A 96 -15.44 -3.50 -24.57
C VAL A 96 -16.33 -2.50 -23.80
N LEU A 97 -15.78 -1.82 -22.80
CA LEU A 97 -16.46 -0.76 -22.04
C LEU A 97 -16.93 0.38 -22.95
N GLY A 98 -16.05 0.90 -23.81
CA GLY A 98 -16.39 1.97 -24.74
C GLY A 98 -17.49 1.56 -25.73
N ILE A 99 -17.43 0.34 -26.27
CA ILE A 99 -18.47 -0.20 -27.16
C ILE A 99 -19.78 -0.37 -26.40
N THR A 100 -19.75 -0.87 -25.15
CA THR A 100 -20.97 -0.95 -24.33
C THR A 100 -21.58 0.41 -24.03
N GLU A 101 -20.77 1.43 -23.74
CA GLU A 101 -21.26 2.79 -23.46
C GLU A 101 -21.86 3.46 -24.70
N LEU A 102 -21.32 3.18 -25.89
CA LEU A 102 -21.89 3.63 -27.16
C LEU A 102 -23.22 2.92 -27.45
N LEU A 103 -23.25 1.60 -27.31
CA LEU A 103 -24.47 0.81 -27.52
C LEU A 103 -25.58 1.16 -26.52
N GLN A 104 -25.23 1.55 -25.29
CA GLN A 104 -26.19 1.94 -24.26
C GLN A 104 -26.85 3.29 -24.58
N LYS A 105 -26.16 4.19 -25.30
CA LYS A 105 -26.72 5.45 -25.79
C LYS A 105 -27.69 5.26 -26.96
N ASP A 106 -27.47 4.23 -27.77
CA ASP A 106 -28.27 3.91 -28.97
C ASP A 106 -29.31 2.79 -28.74
N ALA A 107 -29.40 2.24 -27.52
CA ALA A 107 -30.29 1.12 -27.19
C ALA A 107 -31.77 1.55 -27.30
N ALA A 108 -32.51 0.88 -28.19
CA ALA A 108 -33.93 1.18 -28.45
C ALA A 108 -34.88 0.45 -27.50
N SER A 109 -34.41 -0.60 -26.81
CA SER A 109 -35.21 -1.42 -25.88
C SER A 109 -34.62 -1.50 -24.47
N THR A 110 -35.50 -1.65 -23.48
CA THR A 110 -35.14 -1.84 -22.07
C THR A 110 -34.33 -3.12 -21.83
N GLU A 111 -34.58 -4.18 -22.61
CA GLU A 111 -33.88 -5.47 -22.49
C GLU A 111 -32.43 -5.43 -23.02
N GLU A 112 -32.15 -4.62 -24.05
CA GLU A 112 -30.79 -4.40 -24.56
C GLU A 112 -29.98 -3.54 -23.58
N THR A 113 -30.62 -2.55 -22.95
CA THR A 113 -29.99 -1.69 -21.94
C THR A 113 -29.55 -2.51 -20.71
N GLU A 114 -30.42 -3.40 -20.23
CA GLU A 114 -30.13 -4.26 -19.07
C GLU A 114 -28.98 -5.25 -19.35
N LYS A 115 -28.92 -5.81 -20.57
CA LYS A 115 -27.79 -6.68 -21.01
C LYS A 115 -26.47 -5.91 -21.08
N LEU A 116 -26.50 -4.65 -21.55
CA LEU A 116 -25.33 -3.79 -21.62
C LEU A 116 -24.84 -3.37 -20.23
N GLU A 117 -25.75 -3.12 -19.29
CA GLU A 117 -25.39 -2.85 -17.88
C GLU A 117 -24.69 -4.05 -17.24
N ILE A 118 -25.19 -5.27 -17.47
CA ILE A 118 -24.54 -6.49 -16.97
C ILE A 118 -23.12 -6.63 -17.55
N LEU A 119 -22.95 -6.35 -18.84
CA LEU A 119 -21.66 -6.47 -19.52
C LEU A 119 -20.67 -5.39 -19.05
N LYS A 120 -21.15 -4.15 -18.86
CA LYS A 120 -20.38 -3.06 -18.25
C LYS A 120 -19.94 -3.40 -16.83
N TYR A 121 -20.86 -3.89 -16.00
CA TYR A 121 -20.56 -4.31 -14.63
C TYR A 121 -19.51 -5.44 -14.60
N ALA A 122 -19.63 -6.43 -15.49
CA ALA A 122 -18.65 -7.51 -15.58
C ALA A 122 -17.26 -6.99 -15.99
N ALA A 123 -17.21 -6.03 -16.92
CA ALA A 123 -15.97 -5.42 -17.37
C ALA A 123 -15.31 -4.56 -16.28
N GLU A 124 -16.08 -3.75 -15.56
CA GLU A 124 -15.57 -2.94 -14.45
C GLU A 124 -15.02 -3.79 -13.30
N ASN A 125 -15.71 -4.89 -12.95
CA ASN A 125 -15.23 -5.83 -11.95
C ASN A 125 -13.94 -6.53 -12.38
N LEU A 126 -13.83 -6.95 -13.65
CA LEU A 126 -12.60 -7.54 -14.16
C LEU A 126 -11.44 -6.54 -14.12
N ARG A 127 -11.71 -5.27 -14.44
CA ARG A 127 -10.71 -4.20 -14.37
C ARG A 127 -10.21 -4.00 -12.94
N ALA A 128 -11.12 -3.99 -11.96
CA ALA A 128 -10.79 -3.89 -10.55
C ALA A 128 -9.94 -5.09 -10.09
N LEU A 129 -10.35 -6.32 -10.42
CA LEU A 129 -9.60 -7.55 -10.13
C LEU A 129 -8.16 -7.52 -10.65
N ILE A 130 -7.99 -7.10 -11.90
CA ILE A 130 -6.67 -7.00 -12.53
C ILE A 130 -5.80 -5.98 -11.80
N ASN A 131 -6.35 -4.81 -11.49
CA ASN A 131 -5.63 -3.76 -10.77
C ASN A 131 -5.27 -4.19 -9.34
N ASP A 132 -6.20 -4.81 -8.60
CA ASP A 132 -5.96 -5.33 -7.25
C ASP A 132 -4.87 -6.40 -7.24
N THR A 133 -4.88 -7.30 -8.23
CA THR A 133 -3.86 -8.35 -8.38
C THR A 133 -2.49 -7.75 -8.63
N LEU A 134 -2.40 -6.73 -9.49
CA LEU A 134 -1.15 -6.02 -9.73
C LEU A 134 -0.63 -5.31 -8.49
N ASP A 135 -1.48 -4.51 -7.87
CA ASP A 135 -1.13 -3.70 -6.71
C ASP A 135 -0.62 -4.64 -5.60
N PHE A 136 -1.29 -5.78 -5.39
CA PHE A 136 -0.85 -6.80 -4.45
C PHE A 136 0.56 -7.34 -4.77
N ASN A 137 0.86 -7.70 -6.03
CA ASN A 137 2.19 -8.21 -6.39
C ASN A 137 3.29 -7.13 -6.29
N LYS A 138 2.97 -5.87 -6.60
CA LYS A 138 3.92 -4.75 -6.42
C LYS A 138 4.21 -4.48 -4.94
N LEU A 139 3.21 -4.63 -4.08
CA LEU A 139 3.37 -4.52 -2.64
C LEU A 139 4.20 -5.69 -2.08
N GLU A 140 3.90 -6.92 -2.49
CA GLU A 140 4.63 -8.13 -2.04
C GLU A 140 6.11 -8.10 -2.45
N SER A 141 6.42 -7.58 -3.64
CA SER A 141 7.80 -7.46 -4.14
C SER A 141 8.58 -6.28 -3.56
N GLY A 142 7.97 -5.44 -2.71
CA GLY A 142 8.62 -4.26 -2.11
C GLY A 142 8.98 -3.16 -3.11
N LYS A 143 8.47 -3.22 -4.35
CA LYS A 143 8.78 -2.25 -5.42
C LYS A 143 7.98 -0.96 -5.35
N LEU A 144 7.07 -0.85 -4.38
CA LEU A 144 6.25 0.34 -4.16
C LEU A 144 6.91 1.19 -3.07
N ALA A 145 7.10 2.48 -3.33
CA ALA A 145 7.52 3.46 -2.33
C ALA A 145 6.34 4.40 -2.05
N LEU A 146 6.14 4.77 -0.79
CA LEU A 146 5.14 5.77 -0.43
C LEU A 146 5.60 7.14 -0.92
N GLU A 147 4.71 7.85 -1.61
CA GLU A 147 4.92 9.26 -1.89
C GLU A 147 4.85 10.06 -0.58
N THR A 148 5.66 11.10 -0.46
CA THR A 148 5.67 11.97 0.72
C THR A 148 5.32 13.38 0.28
N ILE A 149 4.02 13.69 0.28
CA ILE A 149 3.50 15.01 -0.11
C ILE A 149 2.71 15.65 1.02
N SER A 150 2.69 16.98 1.05
CA SER A 150 1.95 17.76 2.03
C SER A 150 0.45 17.73 1.76
N VAL A 151 -0.33 17.14 2.67
CA VAL A 151 -1.76 16.92 2.51
C VAL A 151 -2.52 17.36 3.76
N ASN A 152 -3.66 18.03 3.56
CA ASN A 152 -4.65 18.19 4.63
C ASN A 152 -5.42 16.87 4.81
N LEU A 153 -5.14 16.18 5.92
CA LEU A 153 -5.73 14.87 6.20
C LEU A 153 -7.26 14.93 6.28
N ALA A 154 -7.80 15.99 6.88
CA ALA A 154 -9.24 16.16 7.03
C ALA A 154 -9.94 16.24 5.66
N ASP A 155 -9.37 17.00 4.72
CA ASP A 155 -9.92 17.16 3.38
C ASP A 155 -9.81 15.86 2.57
N ASN A 156 -8.72 15.11 2.71
CA ASN A 156 -8.57 13.81 2.06
C ASN A 156 -9.64 12.83 2.51
N VAL A 157 -9.87 12.71 3.83
CA VAL A 157 -10.92 11.83 4.38
C VAL A 157 -12.31 12.30 3.96
N LYS A 158 -12.59 13.61 3.99
CA LYS A 158 -13.88 14.16 3.52
C LYS A 158 -14.16 13.85 2.05
N LYS A 159 -13.13 13.84 1.18
CA LYS A 159 -13.25 13.43 -0.22
C LYS A 159 -13.64 11.96 -0.35
N VAL A 160 -12.98 11.08 0.40
CA VAL A 160 -13.31 9.64 0.44
C VAL A 160 -14.75 9.43 0.89
N VAL A 161 -15.17 10.08 1.98
CA VAL A 161 -16.55 10.00 2.49
C VAL A 161 -17.57 10.49 1.47
N SER A 162 -17.28 11.60 0.80
CA SER A 162 -18.18 12.17 -0.20
C SER A 162 -18.36 11.24 -1.41
N ALA A 163 -17.30 10.55 -1.84
CA ALA A 163 -17.37 9.56 -2.92
C ALA A 163 -18.23 8.34 -2.53
N LEU A 164 -18.13 7.90 -1.28
CA LEU A 164 -18.85 6.72 -0.78
C LEU A 164 -20.30 7.01 -0.34
N ASN A 165 -20.64 8.27 -0.07
CA ASN A 165 -21.99 8.68 0.28
C ASN A 165 -23.03 8.28 -0.78
N PHE A 166 -22.65 8.28 -2.06
CA PHE A 166 -23.54 7.84 -3.14
C PHE A 166 -23.98 6.37 -2.97
N GLN A 167 -23.03 5.49 -2.63
CA GLN A 167 -23.31 4.05 -2.41
C GLN A 167 -24.19 3.78 -1.19
N VAL A 168 -24.11 4.67 -0.20
CA VAL A 168 -24.85 4.58 1.07
C VAL A 168 -26.30 5.04 0.89
N GLN A 169 -26.53 6.07 0.08
CA GLN A 169 -27.87 6.56 -0.26
C GLN A 169 -28.71 5.49 -0.98
N GLU A 170 -28.11 4.67 -1.84
CA GLU A 170 -28.80 3.56 -2.49
C GLU A 170 -29.25 2.46 -1.51
N LYS A 171 -28.55 2.31 -0.38
CA LYS A 171 -28.79 1.23 0.60
C LYS A 171 -29.54 1.66 1.87
N ASN A 172 -29.95 2.91 2.02
CA ASN A 172 -30.56 3.46 3.26
C ASN A 172 -29.72 3.19 4.53
N ILE A 173 -28.39 3.29 4.41
CA ILE A 173 -27.46 3.20 5.55
C ILE A 173 -27.06 4.63 5.93
N SER A 174 -26.65 4.87 7.18
CA SER A 174 -26.07 6.17 7.57
C SER A 174 -24.55 6.10 7.57
N LEU A 175 -23.87 7.03 6.90
CA LEU A 175 -22.42 7.19 6.97
C LEU A 175 -22.06 8.38 7.84
N ILE A 176 -21.34 8.14 8.93
CA ILE A 176 -20.96 9.14 9.92
C ILE A 176 -19.44 9.33 9.87
N LEU A 177 -19.00 10.58 9.79
CA LEU A 177 -17.60 10.96 9.96
C LEU A 177 -17.44 11.67 11.29
N ASP A 178 -16.61 11.09 12.16
CA ASP A 178 -16.24 11.61 13.47
C ASP A 178 -14.73 11.89 13.45
N MET A 179 -14.35 13.15 13.64
CA MET A 179 -12.97 13.59 13.49
C MET A 179 -12.62 14.54 14.62
N ASP A 180 -11.51 14.25 15.29
CA ASP A 180 -11.00 15.09 16.35
C ASP A 180 -10.65 16.50 15.84
N GLU A 181 -11.08 17.54 16.59
CA GLU A 181 -10.91 18.94 16.19
C GLU A 181 -9.44 19.32 16.04
N THR A 182 -8.55 18.60 16.73
CA THR A 182 -7.09 18.77 16.69
C THR A 182 -6.48 18.51 15.31
N LEU A 183 -7.22 17.89 14.39
CA LEU A 183 -6.82 17.58 13.01
C LEU A 183 -7.19 18.68 12.01
N ASN A 184 -8.08 19.60 12.38
CA ASN A 184 -8.53 20.65 11.48
C ASN A 184 -7.39 21.62 11.15
N GLY A 185 -7.13 21.83 9.86
CA GLY A 185 -6.11 22.76 9.36
C GLY A 185 -4.66 22.25 9.44
N LYS A 186 -4.41 21.06 9.99
CA LYS A 186 -3.06 20.47 10.02
C LYS A 186 -2.73 19.80 8.70
N ARG A 187 -1.51 20.06 8.21
CA ARG A 187 -0.95 19.40 7.03
C ARG A 187 0.04 18.33 7.47
N VAL A 188 -0.09 17.15 6.90
CA VAL A 188 0.76 15.99 7.15
C VAL A 188 1.47 15.57 5.88
N LEU A 189 2.68 15.05 6.01
CA LEU A 189 3.43 14.45 4.92
C LEU A 189 3.01 12.98 4.78
N THR A 190 2.33 12.64 3.69
CA THR A 190 1.82 11.28 3.45
C THR A 190 1.53 11.04 1.95
N ASP A 191 1.27 9.79 1.60
CA ASP A 191 0.67 9.40 0.32
C ASP A 191 -0.86 9.40 0.44
N PRO A 192 -1.58 10.38 -0.14
CA PRO A 192 -3.03 10.45 -0.04
C PRO A 192 -3.72 9.37 -0.85
N THR A 193 -3.10 8.87 -1.93
CA THR A 193 -3.69 7.85 -2.80
C THR A 193 -3.76 6.52 -2.06
N ARG A 194 -2.67 6.13 -1.41
CA ARG A 194 -2.59 4.89 -0.63
C ARG A 194 -3.44 4.94 0.62
N LEU A 195 -3.48 6.08 1.31
CA LEU A 195 -4.38 6.27 2.44
C LEU A 195 -5.86 6.18 2.02
N SER A 196 -6.22 6.82 0.90
CA SER A 196 -7.57 6.73 0.34
C SER A 196 -7.90 5.29 -0.08
N GLN A 197 -6.94 4.53 -0.59
CA GLN A 197 -7.10 3.12 -0.95
C GLN A 197 -7.39 2.25 0.28
N ILE A 198 -6.73 2.50 1.41
CA ILE A 198 -7.03 1.82 2.69
C ILE A 198 -8.48 2.12 3.11
N LEU A 199 -8.86 3.40 3.15
CA LEU A 199 -10.18 3.82 3.59
C LEU A 199 -11.29 3.30 2.66
N ASN A 200 -11.11 3.38 1.34
CA ASN A 200 -12.08 2.87 0.37
C ASN A 200 -12.31 1.37 0.54
N ASN A 201 -11.27 0.57 0.79
CA ASN A 201 -11.41 -0.86 1.03
C ASN A 201 -12.18 -1.16 2.32
N LEU A 202 -11.83 -0.49 3.42
CA LEU A 202 -12.48 -0.73 4.72
C LEU A 202 -13.93 -0.24 4.75
N VAL A 203 -14.17 0.98 4.31
CA VAL A 203 -15.52 1.59 4.30
C VAL A 203 -16.39 0.92 3.24
N GLY A 204 -15.83 0.57 2.08
CA GLY A 204 -16.52 -0.21 1.06
C GLY A 204 -16.98 -1.58 1.58
N ASN A 205 -16.12 -2.27 2.33
CA ASN A 205 -16.48 -3.52 3.01
C ASN A 205 -17.58 -3.30 4.07
N ALA A 206 -17.47 -2.24 4.89
CA ALA A 206 -18.48 -1.91 5.88
C ALA A 206 -19.86 -1.66 5.25
N ILE A 207 -19.94 -0.89 4.16
CA ILE A 207 -21.18 -0.61 3.40
C ILE A 207 -21.72 -1.88 2.72
N LYS A 208 -20.82 -2.76 2.27
CA LYS A 208 -21.17 -4.01 1.60
C LYS A 208 -21.83 -4.99 2.56
N PHE A 209 -21.30 -5.15 3.77
CA PHE A 209 -21.75 -6.14 4.76
C PHE A 209 -22.78 -5.61 5.77
N THR A 210 -23.05 -4.31 5.76
CA THR A 210 -24.16 -3.71 6.49
C THR A 210 -25.40 -3.66 5.60
N GLN A 211 -26.51 -4.25 6.05
CA GLN A 211 -27.79 -4.19 5.31
C GLN A 211 -28.67 -3.02 5.76
N GLN A 212 -28.67 -2.74 7.07
CA GLN A 212 -29.40 -1.65 7.70
C GLN A 212 -28.57 -1.17 8.91
N GLY A 213 -28.63 0.12 9.22
CA GLY A 213 -27.90 0.71 10.35
C GLY A 213 -26.92 1.78 9.91
N MET A 214 -25.71 1.77 10.48
CA MET A 214 -24.73 2.82 10.26
C MET A 214 -23.31 2.30 10.10
N VAL A 215 -22.53 3.05 9.33
CA VAL A 215 -21.08 2.94 9.21
C VAL A 215 -20.49 4.23 9.73
N ALA A 216 -19.52 4.15 10.64
CA ALA A 216 -18.84 5.30 11.21
C ALA A 216 -17.34 5.23 10.92
N ILE A 217 -16.77 6.35 10.50
CA ILE A 217 -15.33 6.54 10.34
C ILE A 217 -14.89 7.49 11.45
N GLN A 218 -13.97 7.04 12.28
CA GLN A 218 -13.45 7.80 13.41
C GLN A 218 -11.96 8.07 13.22
N LEU A 219 -11.57 9.33 13.41
CA LEU A 219 -10.17 9.76 13.47
C LEU A 219 -9.89 10.36 14.83
N GLN A 220 -9.06 9.68 15.62
CA GLN A 220 -8.71 10.09 16.97
C GLN A 220 -7.20 10.38 17.07
N THR A 221 -6.83 11.55 17.58
CA THR A 221 -5.43 11.87 17.88
C THR A 221 -5.01 11.15 19.16
N LEU A 222 -4.04 10.24 19.06
CA LEU A 222 -3.49 9.51 20.21
C LEU A 222 -2.38 10.30 20.89
N SER A 223 -1.52 10.90 20.09
CA SER A 223 -0.43 11.77 20.55
C SER A 223 -0.11 12.80 19.47
N ALA A 224 0.32 13.98 19.89
CA ALA A 224 0.77 15.03 18.99
C ALA A 224 1.97 15.74 19.64
N ASP A 225 3.07 15.80 18.90
CA ASP A 225 4.24 16.60 19.25
C ASP A 225 4.45 17.71 18.19
N ALA A 226 5.59 18.41 18.24
CA ALA A 226 5.87 19.53 17.34
C ALA A 226 6.15 19.08 15.88
N GLU A 227 6.60 17.85 15.68
CA GLU A 227 7.05 17.33 14.37
C GLU A 227 6.19 16.16 13.88
N ASN A 228 5.49 15.46 14.76
CA ASN A 228 4.76 14.24 14.49
C ASN A 228 3.38 14.25 15.16
N ILE A 229 2.44 13.57 14.51
CA ILE A 229 1.10 13.32 15.04
C ILE A 229 0.74 11.85 14.81
N GLN A 230 0.29 11.18 15.87
CA GLN A 230 -0.18 9.80 15.80
C GLN A 230 -1.70 9.78 15.81
N ILE A 231 -2.28 9.17 14.78
CA ILE A 231 -3.73 9.17 14.55
C ILE A 231 -4.20 7.73 14.46
N ARG A 232 -5.24 7.42 15.24
CA ARG A 232 -6.02 6.20 15.13
C ARG A 232 -7.14 6.40 14.13
N PHE A 233 -7.14 5.58 13.10
CA PHE A 233 -8.26 5.43 12.19
C PHE A 233 -9.08 4.24 12.64
N ALA A 234 -10.40 4.40 12.73
CA ALA A 234 -11.32 3.32 13.01
C ALA A 234 -12.51 3.37 12.06
N VAL A 235 -12.85 2.23 11.46
CA VAL A 235 -14.05 2.04 10.65
C VAL A 235 -14.94 1.05 11.40
N LYS A 236 -16.10 1.53 11.84
CA LYS A 236 -17.09 0.77 12.58
C LYS A 236 -18.32 0.53 11.72
N ASP A 237 -18.78 -0.71 11.67
CA ASP A 237 -20.01 -1.11 11.00
C ASP A 237 -20.97 -1.81 11.97
N THR A 238 -22.26 -1.76 11.68
CA THR A 238 -23.31 -2.52 12.39
C THR A 238 -23.79 -3.72 11.57
N GLY A 239 -22.88 -4.32 10.79
CA GLY A 239 -23.18 -5.41 9.87
C GLY A 239 -23.22 -6.79 10.53
N ILE A 240 -22.99 -7.83 9.73
CA ILE A 240 -23.10 -9.24 10.14
C ILE A 240 -22.06 -9.68 11.19
N GLY A 241 -20.98 -8.91 11.38
CA GLY A 241 -19.85 -9.30 12.22
C GLY A 241 -19.05 -10.49 11.67
N ILE A 242 -17.95 -10.82 12.36
CA ILE A 242 -16.94 -11.80 11.94
C ILE A 242 -16.62 -12.70 13.14
N GLY A 243 -16.69 -14.01 12.96
CA GLY A 243 -16.36 -14.99 13.99
C GLY A 243 -14.87 -14.96 14.35
N VAL A 244 -14.53 -15.25 15.61
CA VAL A 244 -13.16 -15.18 16.15
C VAL A 244 -12.15 -15.98 15.31
N GLU A 245 -12.51 -17.19 14.88
CA GLU A 245 -11.64 -18.04 14.04
C GLU A 245 -11.34 -17.43 12.67
N GLN A 246 -12.22 -16.55 12.17
CA GLN A 246 -12.09 -15.94 10.85
C GLN A 246 -11.32 -14.62 10.88
N GLN A 247 -11.20 -13.99 12.05
CA GLN A 247 -10.62 -12.65 12.19
C GLN A 247 -9.13 -12.58 11.79
N GLU A 248 -8.37 -13.65 11.97
CA GLU A 248 -6.99 -13.72 11.45
C GLU A 248 -6.95 -14.07 9.96
N LEU A 249 -7.86 -14.93 9.50
CA LEU A 249 -7.90 -15.46 8.14
C LEU A 249 -8.39 -14.43 7.10
N ILE A 250 -9.23 -13.46 7.48
CA ILE A 250 -9.77 -12.46 6.54
C ILE A 250 -8.71 -11.56 5.90
N PHE A 251 -7.51 -11.48 6.48
CA PHE A 251 -6.40 -10.70 5.94
C PHE A 251 -5.51 -11.51 4.99
N GLU A 252 -5.74 -12.81 4.86
CA GLU A 252 -4.98 -13.66 3.95
C GLU A 252 -5.51 -13.52 2.51
N PRO A 253 -4.61 -13.50 1.50
CA PRO A 253 -5.01 -13.29 0.12
C PRO A 253 -6.00 -14.35 -0.38
N PHE A 254 -7.02 -13.92 -1.10
CA PHE A 254 -8.04 -14.78 -1.72
C PHE A 254 -8.95 -15.55 -0.73
N VAL A 255 -8.83 -15.27 0.58
CA VAL A 255 -9.69 -15.88 1.59
C VAL A 255 -11.02 -15.11 1.68
N GLN A 256 -12.13 -15.85 1.73
CA GLN A 256 -13.47 -15.30 1.92
C GLN A 256 -14.15 -16.01 3.10
N ALA A 257 -14.91 -15.25 3.90
CA ALA A 257 -15.45 -15.74 5.18
C ALA A 257 -16.50 -16.87 5.07
N SER A 258 -17.14 -17.11 3.90
CA SER A 258 -18.02 -18.28 3.71
C SER A 258 -18.48 -18.51 2.26
N ASP A 259 -18.74 -19.78 1.89
CA ASP A 259 -19.35 -20.18 0.60
C ASP A 259 -20.75 -19.58 0.36
N SER A 260 -21.43 -19.09 1.41
CA SER A 260 -22.74 -18.43 1.33
C SER A 260 -22.64 -16.92 1.07
N THR A 261 -21.53 -16.27 1.46
CA THR A 261 -21.28 -14.85 1.18
C THR A 261 -20.78 -14.61 -0.24
N THR A 262 -20.07 -15.57 -0.85
CA THR A 262 -19.63 -15.52 -2.26
C THR A 262 -20.80 -15.40 -3.24
N ARG A 263 -21.93 -16.08 -2.95
CA ARG A 263 -23.14 -16.04 -3.79
C ARG A 263 -23.97 -14.75 -3.68
N ARG A 264 -23.81 -13.99 -2.59
CA ARG A 264 -24.67 -12.83 -2.28
C ARG A 264 -23.95 -11.49 -2.35
N PHE A 265 -22.65 -11.46 -2.11
CA PHE A 265 -21.90 -10.21 -1.97
C PHE A 265 -20.67 -10.08 -2.87
N GLY A 266 -20.12 -11.16 -3.44
CA GLY A 266 -19.07 -11.16 -4.49
C GLY A 266 -17.79 -10.37 -4.19
N GLY A 267 -16.59 -10.91 -4.36
CA GLY A 267 -15.38 -10.13 -4.12
C GLY A 267 -14.10 -10.82 -4.53
N THR A 268 -13.01 -10.06 -4.59
CA THR A 268 -11.69 -10.55 -5.01
C THR A 268 -10.98 -11.30 -3.87
N GLY A 269 -11.36 -11.03 -2.62
CA GLY A 269 -10.65 -11.51 -1.43
C GLY A 269 -9.28 -10.84 -1.24
N LEU A 270 -8.96 -9.79 -2.02
CA LEU A 270 -7.67 -9.10 -1.96
C LEU A 270 -7.73 -7.80 -1.17
N GLY A 271 -8.89 -7.17 -1.01
CA GLY A 271 -9.00 -5.82 -0.42
C GLY A 271 -8.38 -5.69 0.98
N LEU A 272 -8.66 -6.64 1.89
CA LEU A 272 -8.07 -6.63 3.24
C LEU A 272 -6.59 -7.02 3.25
N ALA A 273 -6.17 -7.90 2.34
CA ALA A 273 -4.76 -8.25 2.16
C ALA A 273 -3.94 -7.05 1.65
N ILE A 274 -4.49 -6.27 0.71
CA ILE A 274 -3.91 -5.00 0.23
C ILE A 274 -3.82 -4.01 1.39
N VAL A 275 -4.88 -3.85 2.20
CA VAL A 275 -4.86 -2.97 3.38
C VAL A 275 -3.75 -3.37 4.36
N LYS A 276 -3.61 -4.66 4.67
CA LYS A 276 -2.55 -5.18 5.54
C LYS A 276 -1.16 -4.82 5.00
N GLN A 277 -0.92 -5.01 3.69
CA GLN A 277 0.37 -4.68 3.08
C GLN A 277 0.64 -3.17 3.05
N LEU A 278 -0.35 -2.35 2.71
CA LEU A 278 -0.20 -0.89 2.73
C LEU A 278 0.11 -0.38 4.13
N LEU A 279 -0.54 -0.92 5.17
CA LEU A 279 -0.27 -0.52 6.54
C LEU A 279 1.13 -0.89 7.00
N ILE A 280 1.68 -2.03 6.57
CA ILE A 280 3.08 -2.38 6.82
C ILE A 280 4.01 -1.29 6.26
N MET A 281 3.72 -0.74 5.08
CA MET A 281 4.50 0.37 4.51
C MET A 281 4.39 1.66 5.33
N PHE A 282 3.23 1.92 5.95
CA PHE A 282 3.02 3.00 6.92
C PHE A 282 3.61 2.69 8.31
N SER A 283 4.36 1.59 8.46
CA SER A 283 4.85 1.10 9.76
C SER A 283 3.74 0.89 10.80
N SER A 284 2.57 0.47 10.30
CA SER A 284 1.34 0.25 11.06
C SER A 284 0.85 -1.19 10.90
N SER A 285 -0.11 -1.59 11.71
CA SER A 285 -0.82 -2.85 11.58
C SER A 285 -2.31 -2.65 11.79
N ILE A 286 -3.10 -3.44 11.05
CA ILE A 286 -4.56 -3.47 11.21
C ILE A 286 -4.96 -4.40 12.34
N GLN A 287 -5.94 -3.96 13.12
CA GLN A 287 -6.62 -4.77 14.11
C GLN A 287 -8.12 -4.81 13.81
N VAL A 288 -8.78 -5.88 14.28
CA VAL A 288 -10.21 -6.06 14.14
C VAL A 288 -10.81 -6.50 15.47
N ASN A 289 -11.89 -5.83 15.88
CA ASN A 289 -12.75 -6.26 16.97
C ASN A 289 -14.14 -6.47 16.38
N SER A 290 -14.64 -7.70 16.38
CA SER A 290 -15.92 -8.03 15.77
C SER A 290 -16.66 -9.10 16.56
N THR A 291 -17.98 -8.95 16.64
CA THR A 291 -18.88 -9.93 17.24
C THR A 291 -19.95 -10.29 16.20
N PRO A 292 -20.18 -11.59 15.90
CA PRO A 292 -21.23 -12.00 14.98
C PRO A 292 -22.60 -11.40 15.36
N GLY A 293 -23.22 -10.68 14.43
CA GLY A 293 -24.52 -10.02 14.58
C GLY A 293 -24.51 -8.62 15.19
N GLU A 294 -23.39 -8.14 15.72
CA GLU A 294 -23.26 -6.79 16.31
C GLU A 294 -22.45 -5.82 15.43
N GLY A 295 -21.73 -6.35 14.43
CA GLY A 295 -20.89 -5.61 13.51
C GLY A 295 -19.39 -5.75 13.80
N SER A 296 -18.57 -4.91 13.15
CA SER A 296 -17.12 -4.96 13.25
C SER A 296 -16.50 -3.58 13.42
N VAL A 297 -15.34 -3.54 14.05
CA VAL A 297 -14.49 -2.35 14.15
C VAL A 297 -13.10 -2.72 13.65
N PHE A 298 -12.73 -2.16 12.50
CA PHE A 298 -11.37 -2.22 11.98
C PHE A 298 -10.64 -0.96 12.38
N TYR A 299 -9.47 -1.06 12.99
CA TYR A 299 -8.69 0.10 13.39
C TYR A 299 -7.20 -0.10 13.14
N PHE A 300 -6.49 1.00 13.02
CA PHE A 300 -5.04 1.05 12.83
C PHE A 300 -4.50 2.42 13.21
N ASP A 301 -3.21 2.48 13.56
CA ASP A 301 -2.57 3.70 14.05
C ASP A 301 -1.44 4.11 13.10
N ILE A 302 -1.48 5.34 12.56
CA ILE A 302 -0.41 5.87 11.68
C ILE A 302 0.22 7.09 12.34
N SER A 303 1.55 7.12 12.34
CA SER A 303 2.34 8.28 12.73
C SER A 303 2.68 9.09 11.49
N PHE A 304 2.24 10.34 11.45
CA PHE A 304 2.54 11.28 10.37
C PHE A 304 3.53 12.33 10.83
N ARG A 305 4.39 12.78 9.91
CA ARG A 305 5.19 13.98 10.09
C ARG A 305 4.34 15.21 9.74
N LEU A 306 4.32 16.19 10.62
CA LEU A 306 3.67 17.48 10.38
C LEU A 306 4.51 18.29 9.40
N ASP A 307 3.83 18.91 8.44
CA ASP A 307 4.44 19.93 7.59
C ASP A 307 4.33 21.27 8.33
N THR A 308 5.41 21.68 8.99
CA THR A 308 5.51 22.97 9.71
C THR A 308 5.95 24.12 8.82
N GLU A 309 6.50 23.85 7.64
CA GLU A 309 6.99 24.90 6.72
C GLU A 309 5.84 25.53 5.91
N ASN A 310 4.85 24.74 5.48
CA ASN A 310 3.67 25.25 4.78
C ASN A 310 2.50 25.68 5.69
N GLN A 311 2.66 25.67 7.02
CA GLN A 311 1.63 26.18 7.93
C GLN A 311 1.54 27.71 7.94
N THR A 312 2.60 28.39 7.48
CA THR A 312 2.75 29.85 7.56
C THR A 312 2.14 30.62 6.39
N GLU A 313 1.88 29.98 5.23
CA GLU A 313 1.53 30.72 3.99
C GLU A 313 0.05 30.66 3.57
N ILE A 314 -0.81 29.83 4.20
CA ILE A 314 -2.22 29.69 3.76
C ILE A 314 -3.22 30.29 4.77
N ASN A 315 -2.78 30.68 5.97
CA ASN A 315 -3.69 31.14 7.03
C ASN A 315 -4.11 32.61 6.95
N GLU A 316 -3.68 33.41 5.97
CA GLU A 316 -4.08 34.82 5.87
C GLU A 316 -4.99 35.21 4.67
N GLU A 317 -5.24 34.38 3.64
CA GLU A 317 -6.00 34.86 2.46
C GLU A 317 -7.10 33.97 1.85
N ILE A 318 -7.58 32.90 2.50
CA ILE A 318 -8.79 32.18 2.01
C ILE A 318 -9.87 32.12 3.11
N GLN A 319 -10.20 33.28 3.67
CA GLN A 319 -11.44 33.48 4.46
C GLN A 319 -12.38 34.52 3.83
N GLY A 320 -12.31 34.69 2.51
CA GLY A 320 -13.38 35.28 1.74
C GLY A 320 -13.86 34.25 0.72
N ALA A 321 -15.16 34.00 0.66
CA ALA A 321 -15.75 33.66 -0.63
C ALA A 321 -15.47 34.88 -1.53
N HIS A 322 -14.34 34.86 -2.25
CA HIS A 322 -14.09 35.89 -3.25
C HIS A 322 -15.20 35.77 -4.26
N ASP A 323 -16.00 36.83 -4.34
CA ASP A 323 -17.02 36.96 -5.35
C ASP A 323 -16.29 37.04 -6.70
N LEU A 324 -16.19 35.89 -7.37
CA LEU A 324 -15.62 35.82 -8.70
C LEU A 324 -16.59 36.37 -9.75
N SER A 325 -17.81 36.78 -9.38
CA SER A 325 -18.82 37.21 -10.34
C SER A 325 -18.40 38.50 -11.07
N GLY A 326 -18.68 38.54 -12.38
CA GLY A 326 -18.38 39.68 -13.23
C GLY A 326 -16.94 39.73 -13.79
N LEU A 327 -16.09 38.75 -13.48
CA LEU A 327 -14.74 38.67 -14.06
C LEU A 327 -14.80 38.44 -15.57
N ARG A 328 -13.95 39.15 -16.30
CA ARG A 328 -13.77 38.96 -17.75
C ARG A 328 -12.77 37.84 -17.99
N ILE A 329 -13.29 36.66 -18.28
CA ILE A 329 -12.51 35.43 -18.41
C ILE A 329 -12.43 34.99 -19.88
N LEU A 330 -11.23 34.68 -20.35
CA LEU A 330 -11.00 34.03 -21.64
C LEU A 330 -10.63 32.57 -21.41
N VAL A 331 -11.29 31.66 -22.12
CA VAL A 331 -11.00 30.22 -22.08
C VAL A 331 -10.63 29.74 -23.47
N ALA A 332 -9.41 29.23 -23.62
CA ALA A 332 -8.88 28.66 -24.86
C ALA A 332 -8.68 27.15 -24.68
N ASP A 333 -9.50 26.36 -25.37
CA ASP A 333 -9.47 24.90 -25.30
C ASP A 333 -10.10 24.34 -26.59
N ASP A 334 -9.43 23.41 -27.27
CA ASP A 334 -9.89 22.83 -28.55
C ASP A 334 -10.97 21.75 -28.33
N ASN A 335 -11.04 21.17 -27.13
CA ASN A 335 -11.97 20.12 -26.75
C ASN A 335 -13.35 20.67 -26.32
N ALA A 336 -14.37 20.31 -27.09
CA ALA A 336 -15.75 20.75 -26.84
C ALA A 336 -16.31 20.32 -25.46
N MET A 337 -15.85 19.18 -24.91
CA MET A 337 -16.30 18.69 -23.61
C MET A 337 -15.71 19.50 -22.46
N ASN A 338 -14.44 19.91 -22.56
CA ASN A 338 -13.79 20.75 -21.56
C ASN A 338 -14.45 22.13 -21.51
N ARG A 339 -14.71 22.74 -22.68
CA ARG A 339 -15.45 24.00 -22.76
C ARG A 339 -16.86 23.91 -22.14
N LEU A 340 -17.58 22.81 -22.38
CA LEU A 340 -18.90 22.58 -21.78
C LEU A 340 -18.83 22.45 -20.25
N LEU A 341 -17.81 21.75 -19.73
CA LEU A 341 -17.58 21.62 -18.30
C LEU A 341 -17.25 22.98 -17.66
N LEU A 342 -16.32 23.72 -18.27
CA LEU A 342 -15.92 25.04 -17.80
C LEU A 342 -17.08 26.02 -17.85
N ALA A 343 -17.91 25.99 -18.90
CA ALA A 343 -19.13 26.80 -18.97
C ALA A 343 -20.06 26.54 -17.78
N LYS A 344 -20.27 25.27 -17.39
CA LYS A 344 -21.10 24.91 -16.23
C LYS A 344 -20.48 25.34 -14.89
N ILE A 345 -19.16 25.35 -14.78
CA ILE A 345 -18.46 25.81 -13.58
C ILE A 345 -18.59 27.34 -13.45
N PHE A 346 -18.33 28.08 -14.53
CA PHE A 346 -18.43 29.54 -14.52
C PHE A 346 -19.85 30.06 -14.37
N ASP A 347 -20.85 29.35 -14.88
CA ASP A 347 -22.27 29.67 -14.66
C ASP A 347 -22.65 29.60 -13.18
N LYS A 348 -22.12 28.61 -12.43
CA LYS A 348 -22.28 28.53 -10.96
C LYS A 348 -21.62 29.68 -10.21
N TRP A 349 -20.62 30.32 -10.81
CA TRP A 349 -19.93 31.50 -10.26
C TRP A 349 -20.47 32.81 -10.83
N ASN A 350 -21.61 32.77 -11.53
CA ASN A 350 -22.26 33.92 -12.15
C ASN A 350 -21.34 34.70 -13.12
N ASN A 351 -20.48 33.95 -13.84
CA ASN A 351 -19.54 34.46 -14.82
C ASN A 351 -19.89 34.02 -16.24
N LYS A 352 -19.54 34.88 -17.21
CA LYS A 352 -19.73 34.61 -18.65
C LYS A 352 -18.38 34.64 -19.37
N PRO A 353 -17.62 33.54 -19.34
CA PRO A 353 -16.36 33.44 -20.06
C PRO A 353 -16.58 33.50 -21.57
N VAL A 354 -15.59 34.06 -22.28
CA VAL A 354 -15.48 33.98 -23.73
C VAL A 354 -14.66 32.74 -24.08
N PHE A 355 -15.19 31.89 -24.96
CA PHE A 355 -14.51 30.67 -25.40
C PHE A 355 -13.90 30.85 -26.79
N VAL A 356 -12.69 30.33 -26.98
CA VAL A 356 -11.96 30.27 -28.26
C VAL A 356 -11.41 28.86 -28.48
N PHE A 357 -11.12 28.51 -29.74
CA PHE A 357 -10.85 27.11 -30.14
C PHE A 357 -9.37 26.81 -30.43
N ASN A 358 -8.53 27.84 -30.57
CA ASN A 358 -7.11 27.73 -30.88
C ASN A 358 -6.32 28.88 -30.23
N GLY A 359 -4.99 28.78 -30.20
CA GLY A 359 -4.14 29.81 -29.59
C GLY A 359 -4.15 31.15 -30.34
N GLN A 360 -4.34 31.11 -31.65
CA GLN A 360 -4.42 32.30 -32.50
C GLN A 360 -5.65 33.17 -32.16
N GLU A 361 -6.83 32.57 -32.05
CA GLU A 361 -8.07 33.24 -31.64
C GLU A 361 -7.96 33.81 -30.22
N ALA A 362 -7.23 33.13 -29.32
CA ALA A 362 -6.99 33.63 -27.97
C ALA A 362 -6.21 34.95 -28.00
N VAL A 363 -5.14 35.02 -28.79
CA VAL A 363 -4.35 36.25 -28.96
C VAL A 363 -5.14 37.34 -29.66
N GLU A 364 -5.91 37.03 -30.70
CA GLU A 364 -6.76 38.00 -31.37
C GLU A 364 -7.81 38.60 -30.41
N LYS A 365 -8.38 37.78 -29.52
CA LYS A 365 -9.30 38.24 -28.49
C LYS A 365 -8.63 39.13 -27.46
N LEU A 366 -7.41 38.78 -27.03
CA LEU A 366 -6.62 39.60 -26.10
C LEU A 366 -6.24 40.96 -26.68
N GLN A 367 -6.07 41.07 -27.98
CA GLN A 367 -5.81 42.36 -28.65
C GLN A 367 -7.07 43.25 -28.75
N GLN A 368 -8.27 42.65 -28.73
CA GLN A 368 -9.53 43.35 -28.89
C GLN A 368 -10.18 43.73 -27.55
N HIS A 369 -9.92 42.96 -26.49
CA HIS A 369 -10.58 43.11 -25.20
C HIS A 369 -9.63 42.81 -24.05
N ASP A 370 -9.80 43.53 -22.94
CA ASP A 370 -9.08 43.21 -21.70
C ASP A 370 -9.76 42.05 -20.98
N PHE A 371 -8.96 41.03 -20.64
CA PHE A 371 -9.35 39.91 -19.80
C PHE A 371 -8.53 39.93 -18.50
N GLU A 372 -9.19 39.57 -17.40
CA GLU A 372 -8.59 39.52 -16.06
C GLU A 372 -8.00 38.14 -15.76
N VAL A 373 -8.55 37.11 -16.39
CA VAL A 373 -8.11 35.72 -16.25
C VAL A 373 -8.15 35.05 -17.61
N ILE A 374 -7.08 34.31 -17.92
CA ILE A 374 -6.97 33.47 -19.10
C ILE A 374 -6.76 32.03 -18.62
N LEU A 375 -7.63 31.12 -19.03
CA LEU A 375 -7.43 29.69 -18.89
C LEU A 375 -7.16 29.11 -20.27
N MET A 376 -5.98 28.55 -20.49
CA MET A 376 -5.55 28.02 -21.77
C MET A 376 -5.05 26.59 -21.59
N ASP A 377 -5.43 25.69 -22.49
CA ASP A 377 -4.83 24.36 -22.54
C ASP A 377 -3.34 24.47 -22.89
N VAL A 378 -2.54 23.53 -22.39
CA VAL A 378 -1.08 23.48 -22.60
C VAL A 378 -0.75 23.08 -24.03
N HIS A 379 -1.67 22.40 -24.74
CA HIS A 379 -1.53 22.07 -26.15
C HIS A 379 -2.68 22.68 -26.92
N MET A 380 -2.41 23.73 -27.70
CA MET A 380 -3.44 24.42 -28.48
C MET A 380 -3.12 24.29 -29.98
N PRO A 381 -4.11 24.03 -30.84
CA PRO A 381 -3.90 24.08 -32.28
C PRO A 381 -3.41 25.47 -32.73
N GLU A 382 -2.67 25.51 -33.85
CA GLU A 382 -2.16 26.70 -34.56
C GLU A 382 -1.06 27.51 -33.85
N MET A 383 -1.12 27.67 -32.53
CA MET A 383 -0.10 28.37 -31.75
C MET A 383 -0.12 27.91 -30.29
N ASP A 384 1.03 27.50 -29.77
CA ASP A 384 1.25 27.11 -28.37
C ASP A 384 1.66 28.31 -27.49
#